data_AF-A0A6J4TMB0-F1
#
_entry.id   AF-A0A6J4TMB0-F1
#
_cell.length_a   1.000
_cell.length_b   1.000
_cell.length_c   1.000
_cell.angle_alpha   90.00
_cell.angle_beta   90.00
_cell.angle_gamma   90.00
#
_symmetry.space_group_name_H-M   'P 1'
#
loop_
_entity.id
_entity.type
_entity.pdbx_description
1 polymer ?
#
loop_
_entity_poly.entity_id
_entity_poly.type
_entity_poly.pdbx_seq_one_letter_code
_entity_poly.pdbx_strand_id
1 'polypeptide(L)'
;MLRTAVLALLVAVSAAVPATAASLPAVSSGERPGPPLLYAPPADAPELSVKAPFSAAPLLVSGSEGYRAGEYLYQDYLFDDRGADTSPGRGSRGEGREDIAAATAGDVLYPTADRYAGNAADLAEFRVKALPDALVYRITLTTAKAPDTAVVGIGIDADRSGGAPVPWPKGAGITSPGLDHFITAWGTGGEVDGVALPAGAVEMDTTSNQMTIRVP
;
A
#
# COMPACT_ATOMS: atom_id res chain seq x y z
N MET A 1 -66.93 -15.89 13.41
CA MET A 1 -65.97 -16.24 14.49
C MET A 1 -64.57 -16.22 13.86
N LEU A 2 -63.90 -15.05 13.83
CA LEU A 2 -62.70 -14.73 14.63
C LEU A 2 -61.66 -15.88 14.61
N ARG A 3 -60.47 -15.73 14.03
CA ARG A 3 -59.37 -14.94 14.63
C ARG A 3 -58.26 -14.64 13.60
N THR A 4 -57.98 -13.35 13.43
CA THR A 4 -56.77 -12.79 12.82
C THR A 4 -55.59 -12.93 13.79
N ALA A 5 -54.48 -13.50 13.36
CA ALA A 5 -53.24 -13.52 14.14
C ALA A 5 -52.41 -12.27 13.81
N VAL A 6 -52.20 -11.41 14.81
CA VAL A 6 -51.29 -10.27 14.73
C VAL A 6 -49.91 -10.73 15.19
N LEU A 7 -48.92 -10.70 14.30
CA LEU A 7 -47.52 -10.93 14.64
C LEU A 7 -46.93 -9.59 15.11
N ALA A 8 -46.61 -9.48 16.40
CA ALA A 8 -45.95 -8.30 16.95
C ALA A 8 -44.43 -8.37 16.65
N LEU A 9 -43.94 -7.43 15.83
CA LEU A 9 -42.52 -7.23 15.59
C LEU A 9 -41.93 -6.39 16.74
N LEU A 10 -41.16 -7.02 17.62
CA LEU A 10 -40.37 -6.33 18.64
C LEU A 10 -39.12 -5.72 17.98
N VAL A 11 -39.11 -4.40 17.78
CA VAL A 11 -37.91 -3.63 17.47
C VAL A 11 -37.17 -3.38 18.78
N ALA A 12 -36.08 -4.12 19.02
CA ALA A 12 -35.17 -3.83 20.11
C ALA A 12 -34.29 -2.64 19.73
N VAL A 13 -34.62 -1.46 20.27
CA VAL A 13 -33.74 -0.29 20.22
C VAL A 13 -32.64 -0.50 21.26
N SER A 14 -31.49 -1.00 20.82
CA SER A 14 -30.29 -1.04 21.66
C SER A 14 -29.76 0.39 21.83
N ALA A 15 -30.08 1.02 22.97
CA ALA A 15 -29.43 2.26 23.37
C ALA A 15 -27.94 1.97 23.64
N ALA A 16 -27.05 2.59 22.86
CA ALA A 16 -25.62 2.54 23.12
C ALA A 16 -25.35 3.24 24.47
N VAL A 17 -24.94 2.47 25.47
CA VAL A 17 -24.46 3.02 26.74
C VAL A 17 -23.14 3.74 26.46
N PRO A 18 -22.99 5.04 26.78
CA PRO A 18 -21.72 5.72 26.59
C PRO A 18 -20.69 5.08 27.53
N ALA A 19 -19.60 4.56 26.96
CA ALA A 19 -18.47 4.09 27.75
C ALA A 19 -17.89 5.28 28.51
N THR A 20 -18.09 5.32 29.83
CA THR A 20 -17.45 6.32 30.69
C THR A 20 -15.95 6.05 30.72
N ALA A 21 -15.14 7.00 30.27
CA ALA A 21 -13.67 6.97 30.24
C ALA A 21 -13.03 7.02 31.65
N ALA A 22 -13.53 6.20 32.58
CA ALA A 22 -13.17 6.22 34.00
C ALA A 22 -11.77 5.64 34.29
N SER A 23 -11.05 5.12 33.28
CA SER A 23 -9.71 4.54 33.43
C SER A 23 -8.57 5.53 33.13
N LEU A 24 -8.87 6.75 32.68
CA LEU A 24 -7.85 7.77 32.44
C LEU A 24 -7.66 8.66 33.68
N PRO A 25 -6.41 8.96 34.10
CA PRO A 25 -6.16 9.91 35.17
C PRO A 25 -6.80 11.27 34.85
N ALA A 26 -7.69 11.73 35.72
CA ALA A 26 -8.23 13.08 35.63
C ALA A 26 -7.25 14.06 36.31
N VAL A 27 -6.89 15.15 35.63
CA VAL A 27 -6.14 16.25 36.24
C VAL A 27 -7.10 17.30 36.79
N SER A 28 -6.78 17.85 37.96
CA SER A 28 -7.66 18.79 38.68
C SER A 28 -7.90 20.11 37.94
N SER A 29 -7.05 20.46 36.97
CA SER A 29 -7.22 21.63 36.11
C SER A 29 -8.38 21.51 35.12
N GLY A 30 -8.90 20.30 34.87
CA GLY A 30 -9.89 20.05 33.81
C GLY A 30 -9.32 20.07 32.39
N GLU A 31 -8.06 20.49 32.22
CA GLU A 31 -7.31 20.39 30.97
C GLU A 31 -7.07 18.92 30.63
N ARG A 32 -7.16 18.55 29.36
CA ARG A 32 -6.84 17.18 28.96
C ARG A 32 -5.32 16.95 29.08
N PRO A 33 -4.84 15.77 29.52
CA PRO A 33 -3.39 15.51 29.58
C PRO A 33 -2.70 15.66 28.22
N GLY A 34 -1.59 16.40 28.14
CA GLY A 34 -0.80 16.55 26.92
C GLY A 34 -1.30 17.65 25.97
N PRO A 35 -0.60 17.87 24.84
CA PRO A 35 -0.90 18.98 23.95
C PRO A 35 -2.25 18.78 23.22
N PRO A 36 -2.95 19.87 22.86
CA PRO A 36 -4.23 19.80 22.14
C PRO A 36 -4.19 18.95 20.87
N LEU A 37 -3.02 18.86 20.21
CA LEU A 37 -2.81 18.07 19.01
C LEU A 37 -3.13 16.57 19.18
N LEU A 38 -2.92 16.00 20.37
CA LEU A 38 -3.25 14.58 20.63
C LEU A 38 -4.77 14.30 20.63
N TYR A 39 -5.58 15.35 20.62
CA TYR A 39 -7.04 15.30 20.59
C TYR A 39 -7.62 15.84 19.28
N ALA A 40 -6.77 16.32 18.38
CA ALA A 40 -7.18 16.70 17.05
C ALA A 40 -7.64 15.46 16.27
N PRO A 41 -8.52 15.61 15.26
CA PRO A 41 -8.75 14.54 14.32
C PRO A 41 -7.43 14.11 13.66
N PRO A 42 -7.31 12.83 13.24
CA PRO A 42 -6.16 12.38 12.45
C PRO A 42 -5.95 13.30 11.24
N ALA A 43 -4.68 13.55 10.92
CA ALA A 43 -4.35 14.28 9.70
C ALA A 43 -4.84 13.50 8.48
N ASP A 44 -5.24 14.25 7.44
CA ASP A 44 -5.52 13.65 6.15
C ASP A 44 -4.21 13.06 5.59
N ALA A 45 -4.26 11.78 5.23
CA ALA A 45 -3.16 11.06 4.58
C ALA A 45 -3.54 10.80 3.11
N PRO A 46 -3.08 11.64 2.16
CA PRO A 46 -3.39 11.46 0.74
C PRO A 46 -3.05 10.06 0.21
N GLU A 47 -2.00 9.45 0.73
CA GLU A 47 -1.53 8.10 0.40
C GLU A 47 -2.57 7.02 0.72
N LEU A 48 -3.38 7.25 1.76
CA LEU A 48 -4.46 6.35 2.18
C LEU A 48 -5.80 6.69 1.50
N SER A 49 -5.83 7.70 0.64
CA SER A 49 -7.06 8.05 -0.09
C SER A 49 -7.46 6.93 -1.07
N VAL A 50 -8.76 6.68 -1.15
CA VAL A 50 -9.35 5.66 -2.02
C VAL A 50 -10.18 6.36 -3.08
N LYS A 51 -9.79 6.19 -4.35
CA LYS A 51 -10.47 6.74 -5.52
C LYS A 51 -10.95 5.59 -6.40
N ALA A 52 -11.99 5.84 -7.19
CA ALA A 52 -12.47 4.89 -8.18
C ALA A 52 -11.31 4.43 -9.11
N PRO A 53 -11.27 3.17 -9.53
CA PRO A 53 -12.32 2.15 -9.35
C PRO A 53 -12.27 1.42 -7.99
N PHE A 54 -11.31 1.75 -7.11
CA PHE A 54 -11.19 1.15 -5.79
C PHE A 54 -12.20 1.73 -4.80
N SER A 55 -12.51 0.94 -3.78
CA SER A 55 -13.54 1.23 -2.78
C SER A 55 -13.27 0.61 -1.41
N ALA A 56 -12.39 -0.40 -1.32
CA ALA A 56 -12.06 -1.00 -0.04
C ALA A 56 -11.29 -0.02 0.86
N ALA A 57 -11.58 0.01 2.16
CA ALA A 57 -10.72 0.73 3.11
C ALA A 57 -9.33 0.03 3.19
N PRO A 58 -8.22 0.79 3.37
CA PRO A 58 -6.91 0.22 3.63
C PRO A 58 -6.89 -0.73 4.83
N LEU A 59 -5.92 -1.64 4.88
CA LEU A 59 -5.81 -2.61 5.98
C LEU A 59 -5.28 -1.97 7.27
N LEU A 60 -4.41 -0.97 7.14
CA LEU A 60 -3.76 -0.25 8.25
C LEU A 60 -2.98 -1.17 9.21
N VAL A 61 -2.52 -2.31 8.70
CA VAL A 61 -1.69 -3.28 9.42
C VAL A 61 -0.54 -3.67 8.50
N SER A 62 0.70 -3.41 8.91
CA SER A 62 1.89 -3.75 8.11
C SER A 62 2.06 -5.25 7.94
N GLY A 63 2.54 -5.64 6.75
CA GLY A 63 2.76 -7.03 6.38
C GLY A 63 1.48 -7.85 6.26
N SER A 64 0.34 -7.20 6.04
CA SER A 64 -0.96 -7.88 5.94
C SER A 64 -1.52 -7.82 4.52
N GLU A 65 -2.23 -8.87 4.14
CA GLU A 65 -2.98 -8.93 2.90
C GLU A 65 -4.43 -9.33 3.15
N GLY A 66 -5.30 -9.04 2.19
CA GLY A 66 -6.69 -9.47 2.26
C GLY A 66 -7.49 -9.15 1.01
N TYR A 67 -8.60 -9.87 0.88
CA TYR A 67 -9.59 -9.63 -0.16
C TYR A 67 -10.79 -8.89 0.44
N ARG A 68 -11.10 -7.68 -0.05
CA ARG A 68 -12.21 -6.84 0.44
C ARG A 68 -12.87 -6.11 -0.72
N ALA A 69 -14.21 -6.07 -0.76
CA ALA A 69 -14.98 -5.37 -1.80
C ALA A 69 -14.57 -5.71 -3.25
N GLY A 70 -14.19 -6.97 -3.50
CA GLY A 70 -13.72 -7.42 -4.83
C GLY A 70 -12.33 -6.91 -5.21
N GLU A 71 -11.54 -6.47 -4.23
CA GLU A 71 -10.16 -6.01 -4.39
C GLU A 71 -9.23 -6.94 -3.61
N TYR A 72 -8.05 -7.24 -4.15
CA TYR A 72 -6.91 -7.71 -3.38
C TYR A 72 -6.14 -6.51 -2.85
N LEU A 73 -5.65 -6.61 -1.61
CA LEU A 73 -4.85 -5.60 -0.94
C LEU A 73 -3.66 -6.27 -0.27
N TYR A 74 -2.50 -5.65 -0.38
CA TYR A 74 -1.32 -5.88 0.45
C TYR A 74 -0.86 -4.55 1.03
N GLN A 75 -0.65 -4.51 2.35
CA GLN A 75 -0.17 -3.35 3.08
C GLN A 75 1.23 -3.65 3.61
N ASP A 76 2.20 -2.84 3.21
CA ASP A 76 3.61 -3.14 3.46
C ASP A 76 4.10 -2.65 4.84
N TYR A 77 5.36 -2.91 5.13
CA TYR A 77 6.07 -2.37 6.28
C TYR A 77 6.56 -0.95 6.02
N LEU A 78 5.75 0.06 6.38
CA LEU A 78 6.00 1.49 6.08
C LEU A 78 7.40 2.06 6.47
N PHE A 79 8.14 1.38 7.34
CA PHE A 79 9.44 1.85 7.85
C PHE A 79 10.58 0.86 7.59
N ASP A 80 10.41 -0.07 6.64
CA ASP A 80 11.47 -1.00 6.23
C ASP A 80 12.25 -0.54 4.98
N ASP A 81 12.16 0.75 4.67
CA ASP A 81 12.70 1.52 3.53
C ASP A 81 14.23 1.53 3.34
N ARG A 82 14.91 0.53 3.89
CA ARG A 82 16.37 0.49 3.99
C ARG A 82 17.05 -0.14 2.79
N GLY A 83 16.30 -0.41 1.73
CA GLY A 83 16.78 -0.91 0.44
C GLY A 83 16.97 -2.42 0.43
N ALA A 84 17.20 -2.99 -0.77
CA ALA A 84 17.56 -4.38 -0.91
C ALA A 84 18.96 -4.65 -0.32
N ASP A 85 19.18 -5.88 0.15
CA ASP A 85 20.49 -6.38 0.55
C ASP A 85 21.18 -7.01 -0.68
N THR A 86 22.25 -6.39 -1.16
CA THR A 86 23.03 -6.86 -2.31
C THR A 86 24.35 -7.52 -1.91
N SER A 87 24.72 -7.46 -0.63
CA SER A 87 26.00 -7.96 -0.12
C SER A 87 25.77 -8.75 1.18
N PRO A 88 26.09 -10.06 1.24
CA PRO A 88 25.82 -10.87 2.42
C PRO A 88 26.39 -10.27 3.72
N GLY A 89 25.50 -9.94 4.67
CA GLY A 89 25.86 -9.52 6.03
C GLY A 89 25.15 -8.24 6.49
N ARG A 90 24.61 -8.24 7.72
CA ARG A 90 24.02 -7.03 8.33
C ARG A 90 25.07 -5.94 8.48
N GLY A 91 24.69 -4.68 8.21
CA GLY A 91 25.55 -3.52 8.49
C GLY A 91 26.58 -3.17 7.42
N SER A 92 26.43 -3.65 6.19
CA SER A 92 27.21 -3.21 5.02
C SER A 92 26.89 -1.77 4.60
N ARG A 93 25.83 -1.17 5.15
CA ARG A 93 25.47 0.24 4.94
C ARG A 93 26.44 1.16 5.70
N GLY A 94 27.03 2.13 4.99
CA GLY A 94 27.99 3.08 5.57
C GLY A 94 27.47 3.86 6.78
N GLU A 95 28.41 4.27 7.66
CA GLU A 95 28.15 4.88 8.97
C GLU A 95 27.13 6.03 8.97
N GLY A 96 26.34 6.15 10.04
CA GLY A 96 25.42 7.27 10.30
C GLY A 96 23.97 7.06 9.86
N ARG A 97 23.60 5.84 9.46
CA ARG A 97 22.22 5.46 9.06
C ARG A 97 21.74 4.16 9.72
N GLU A 98 22.32 3.83 10.86
CA GLU A 98 21.89 2.71 11.69
C GLU A 98 20.51 3.02 12.28
N ASP A 99 19.62 2.04 12.35
CA ASP A 99 18.37 2.21 13.07
C ASP A 99 18.66 2.22 14.57
N ILE A 100 17.90 3.01 15.34
CA ILE A 100 18.05 3.10 16.80
C ILE A 100 17.70 1.78 17.51
N ALA A 101 17.07 0.84 16.79
CA ALA A 101 16.63 -0.45 17.30
C ALA A 101 17.37 -1.66 16.70
N ALA A 102 17.92 -1.58 15.47
CA ALA A 102 18.61 -2.69 14.82
C ALA A 102 19.48 -2.27 13.62
N ALA A 103 20.52 -3.07 13.32
CA ALA A 103 21.26 -2.94 12.07
C ALA A 103 20.37 -3.28 10.87
N THR A 104 20.39 -2.43 9.83
CA THR A 104 19.67 -2.66 8.58
C THR A 104 20.32 -3.78 7.77
N ALA A 105 19.51 -4.59 7.09
CA ALA A 105 20.00 -5.58 6.14
C ALA A 105 20.33 -4.95 4.77
N GLY A 106 19.52 -4.00 4.32
CA GLY A 106 19.70 -3.36 3.02
C GLY A 106 20.92 -2.45 2.91
N ASP A 107 21.55 -2.47 1.72
CA ASP A 107 22.73 -1.70 1.36
C ASP A 107 22.55 -0.84 0.09
N VAL A 108 21.44 -1.01 -0.63
CA VAL A 108 21.08 -0.15 -1.77
C VAL A 108 20.64 1.23 -1.30
N LEU A 109 21.22 2.26 -1.90
CA LEU A 109 20.90 3.66 -1.62
C LEU A 109 20.13 4.29 -2.78
N TYR A 110 19.13 5.10 -2.44
CA TYR A 110 18.46 5.97 -3.39
C TYR A 110 19.44 6.98 -4.02
N PRO A 111 19.20 7.40 -5.28
CA PRO A 111 19.93 8.51 -5.87
C PRO A 111 19.75 9.80 -5.04
N THR A 112 20.77 10.65 -5.01
CA THR A 112 20.86 11.78 -4.08
C THR A 112 20.09 13.03 -4.50
N ALA A 113 19.56 13.08 -5.73
CA ALA A 113 18.81 14.24 -6.20
C ALA A 113 17.49 14.42 -5.43
N ASP A 114 17.12 15.67 -5.13
CA ASP A 114 15.96 16.03 -4.28
C ASP A 114 14.65 15.36 -4.69
N ARG A 115 14.47 15.09 -6.00
CA ARG A 115 13.31 14.40 -6.57
C ARG A 115 13.09 13.00 -6.01
N TYR A 116 14.14 12.32 -5.54
CA TYR A 116 14.02 10.97 -4.96
C TYR A 116 13.78 10.98 -3.45
N ALA A 117 14.04 12.11 -2.78
CA ALA A 117 13.79 12.33 -1.35
C ALA A 117 14.36 11.28 -0.38
N GLY A 118 15.24 10.38 -0.85
CA GLY A 118 15.70 9.23 -0.08
C GLY A 118 14.64 8.16 0.17
N ASN A 119 13.48 8.19 -0.49
CA ASN A 119 12.41 7.21 -0.25
C ASN A 119 11.44 6.99 -1.45
N ALA A 120 11.89 7.21 -2.68
CA ALA A 120 11.00 7.28 -3.84
C ALA A 120 10.45 5.93 -4.37
N ALA A 121 10.89 4.79 -3.85
CA ALA A 121 10.51 3.47 -4.37
C ALA A 121 10.08 2.50 -3.26
N ASP A 122 9.78 3.02 -2.08
CA ASP A 122 9.31 2.24 -0.94
C ASP A 122 7.79 2.09 -1.00
N LEU A 123 7.33 0.86 -0.88
CA LEU A 123 5.94 0.47 -1.11
C LEU A 123 5.15 0.72 0.18
N ALA A 124 4.00 1.37 0.07
CA ALA A 124 3.05 1.50 1.18
C ALA A 124 1.89 0.51 1.01
N GLU A 125 1.36 0.38 -0.20
CA GLU A 125 0.21 -0.47 -0.50
C GLU A 125 0.22 -0.95 -1.94
N PHE A 126 -0.15 -2.22 -2.15
CA PHE A 126 -0.45 -2.78 -3.46
C PHE A 126 -1.91 -3.23 -3.51
N ARG A 127 -2.61 -2.91 -4.59
CA ARG A 127 -3.99 -3.34 -4.83
C ARG A 127 -4.21 -3.88 -6.22
N VAL A 128 -5.17 -4.80 -6.33
CA VAL A 128 -5.68 -5.30 -7.61
C VAL A 128 -7.19 -5.30 -7.59
N LYS A 129 -7.80 -4.85 -8.69
CA LYS A 129 -9.24 -4.93 -8.92
C LYS A 129 -9.51 -5.42 -10.34
N ALA A 130 -10.32 -6.45 -10.46
CA ALA A 130 -10.87 -6.86 -11.75
C ALA A 130 -12.06 -5.97 -12.13
N LEU A 131 -12.04 -5.48 -13.36
CA LEU A 131 -13.15 -4.85 -14.05
C LEU A 131 -13.62 -5.76 -15.20
N PRO A 132 -14.79 -5.50 -15.81
CA PRO A 132 -15.28 -6.32 -16.92
C PRO A 132 -14.34 -6.42 -18.14
N ASP A 133 -13.47 -5.43 -18.32
CA ASP A 133 -12.63 -5.22 -19.50
C ASP A 133 -11.15 -4.96 -19.17
N ALA A 134 -10.72 -5.16 -17.91
CA ALA A 134 -9.35 -4.94 -17.48
C ALA A 134 -9.05 -5.47 -16.07
N LEU A 135 -7.77 -5.64 -15.77
CA LEU A 135 -7.23 -5.63 -14.42
C LEU A 135 -6.64 -4.25 -14.10
N VAL A 136 -7.02 -3.67 -12.96
CA VAL A 136 -6.48 -2.40 -12.48
C VAL A 136 -5.63 -2.66 -11.24
N TYR A 137 -4.38 -2.23 -11.32
CA TYR A 137 -3.42 -2.28 -10.22
C TYR A 137 -3.25 -0.87 -9.66
N ARG A 138 -3.08 -0.77 -8.34
CA ARG A 138 -2.66 0.47 -7.70
C ARG A 138 -1.46 0.20 -6.80
N ILE A 139 -0.45 1.04 -6.95
CA ILE A 139 0.76 1.03 -6.14
C ILE A 139 0.81 2.37 -5.43
N THR A 140 0.71 2.35 -4.11
CA THR A 140 0.97 3.52 -3.28
C THR A 140 2.41 3.45 -2.82
N LEU A 141 3.19 4.47 -3.13
CA LEU A 141 4.56 4.65 -2.65
C LEU A 141 4.56 5.57 -1.43
N THR A 142 5.57 5.47 -0.58
CA THR A 142 5.72 6.39 0.56
C THR A 142 6.15 7.78 0.12
N THR A 143 6.87 7.90 -1.00
CA THR A 143 7.22 9.20 -1.61
C THR A 143 7.18 9.15 -3.13
N ALA A 144 6.59 10.17 -3.76
CA ALA A 144 6.71 10.40 -5.19
C ALA A 144 6.69 11.90 -5.55
N LYS A 145 7.85 12.56 -5.50
CA LYS A 145 7.94 14.00 -5.82
C LYS A 145 7.88 14.32 -7.31
N ALA A 146 8.04 13.32 -8.16
CA ALA A 146 7.89 13.41 -9.61
C ALA A 146 7.34 12.08 -10.15
N PRO A 147 6.60 12.09 -11.27
CA PRO A 147 5.90 10.89 -11.74
C PRO A 147 6.84 9.74 -12.11
N ASP A 148 8.04 10.06 -12.59
CA ASP A 148 9.04 9.14 -13.15
C ASP A 148 10.21 8.84 -12.18
N THR A 149 9.98 8.94 -10.85
CA THR A 149 11.03 8.64 -9.85
C THR A 149 11.15 7.17 -9.49
N ALA A 150 10.18 6.34 -9.90
CA ALA A 150 10.14 4.91 -9.63
C ALA A 150 9.73 4.11 -10.86
N VAL A 151 10.13 2.85 -10.87
CA VAL A 151 9.67 1.83 -11.79
C VAL A 151 9.03 0.71 -10.96
N VAL A 152 7.84 0.29 -11.36
CA VAL A 152 7.13 -0.84 -10.76
C VAL A 152 7.21 -2.03 -11.69
N GLY A 153 7.63 -3.18 -11.17
CA GLY A 153 7.52 -4.48 -11.84
C GLY A 153 6.52 -5.38 -11.12
N ILE A 154 5.65 -6.05 -11.86
CA ILE A 154 4.71 -7.07 -11.33
C ILE A 154 4.91 -8.34 -12.15
N GLY A 155 5.41 -9.39 -11.49
CA GLY A 155 5.48 -10.74 -12.06
C GLY A 155 4.21 -11.53 -11.73
N ILE A 156 3.68 -12.26 -12.71
CA ILE A 156 2.47 -13.06 -12.56
C ILE A 156 2.79 -14.51 -12.95
N ASP A 157 2.61 -15.42 -12.01
CA ASP A 157 2.51 -16.87 -12.25
C ASP A 157 1.02 -17.19 -12.46
N ALA A 158 0.61 -17.31 -13.72
CA ALA A 158 -0.78 -17.51 -14.13
C ALA A 158 -1.16 -19.00 -14.14
N ASP A 159 -0.19 -19.88 -14.39
CA ASP A 159 -0.40 -21.33 -14.45
C ASP A 159 -0.20 -22.05 -13.10
N ARG A 160 0.34 -21.33 -12.09
CA ARG A 160 0.68 -21.82 -10.74
C ARG A 160 1.67 -22.97 -10.76
N SER A 161 2.53 -23.03 -11.77
CA SER A 161 3.52 -24.09 -11.91
C SER A 161 4.59 -24.02 -10.84
N GLY A 162 4.86 -22.83 -10.29
CA GLY A 162 6.03 -22.58 -9.45
C GLY A 162 7.35 -22.92 -10.16
N GLY A 163 7.35 -22.90 -11.50
CA GLY A 163 8.35 -23.50 -12.39
C GLY A 163 9.78 -22.94 -12.31
N ALA A 164 10.54 -23.07 -13.40
CA ALA A 164 11.93 -22.66 -13.44
C ALA A 164 12.10 -21.15 -13.16
N PRO A 165 13.23 -20.70 -12.59
CA PRO A 165 13.51 -19.28 -12.41
C PRO A 165 13.49 -18.51 -13.75
N VAL A 166 12.72 -17.44 -13.79
CA VAL A 166 12.61 -16.51 -14.93
C VAL A 166 13.22 -15.17 -14.52
N PRO A 167 14.14 -14.59 -15.32
CA PRO A 167 14.66 -13.26 -15.06
C PRO A 167 13.61 -12.20 -15.32
N TRP A 168 13.53 -11.22 -14.43
CA TRP A 168 12.68 -10.07 -14.64
C TRP A 168 13.21 -9.20 -15.78
N PRO A 169 12.34 -8.55 -16.57
CA PRO A 169 12.74 -7.77 -17.73
C PRO A 169 13.49 -6.48 -17.34
N LYS A 170 13.96 -5.76 -18.36
CA LYS A 170 14.61 -4.42 -18.24
C LYS A 170 15.84 -4.37 -17.33
N GLY A 171 16.50 -5.50 -17.10
CA GLY A 171 17.72 -5.55 -16.30
C GLY A 171 17.47 -5.31 -14.81
N ALA A 172 16.30 -5.70 -14.29
CA ALA A 172 15.96 -5.58 -12.87
C ALA A 172 16.92 -6.35 -11.94
N GLY A 173 17.72 -7.29 -12.46
CA GLY A 173 18.75 -7.99 -11.70
C GLY A 173 18.21 -9.05 -10.74
N ILE A 174 16.93 -9.42 -10.86
CA ILE A 174 16.26 -10.43 -10.03
C ILE A 174 15.64 -11.54 -10.89
N THR A 175 15.48 -12.71 -10.30
CA THR A 175 14.81 -13.88 -10.89
C THR A 175 13.72 -14.38 -9.95
N SER A 176 12.64 -14.93 -10.50
CA SER A 176 11.59 -15.57 -9.71
C SER A 176 11.06 -16.83 -10.41
N PRO A 177 10.69 -17.86 -9.66
CA PRO A 177 10.21 -19.12 -10.25
C PRO A 177 8.85 -18.95 -10.92
N GLY A 178 8.67 -19.56 -12.10
CA GLY A 178 7.36 -19.79 -12.69
C GLY A 178 6.58 -18.56 -13.18
N LEU A 179 7.25 -17.41 -13.40
CA LEU A 179 6.56 -16.23 -13.92
C LEU A 179 6.22 -16.37 -15.40
N ASP A 180 4.96 -16.15 -15.75
CA ASP A 180 4.43 -16.19 -17.12
C ASP A 180 4.37 -14.81 -17.76
N HIS A 181 3.95 -13.81 -16.98
CA HIS A 181 3.71 -12.45 -17.45
C HIS A 181 4.44 -11.43 -16.59
N PHE A 182 4.84 -10.33 -17.23
CA PHE A 182 5.49 -9.20 -16.58
C PHE A 182 4.81 -7.89 -16.96
N ILE A 183 4.35 -7.16 -15.96
CA ILE A 183 3.96 -5.75 -16.10
C ILE A 183 5.13 -4.90 -15.64
N THR A 184 5.58 -3.95 -16.46
CA THR A 184 6.55 -2.92 -16.05
C THR A 184 5.94 -1.54 -16.29
N ALA A 185 5.91 -0.69 -15.27
CA ALA A 185 5.34 0.66 -15.35
C ALA A 185 6.29 1.71 -14.76
N TRP A 186 6.30 2.90 -15.35
CA TRP A 186 7.16 4.03 -14.99
C TRP A 186 6.49 5.33 -15.42
N GLY A 187 6.54 6.39 -14.59
CA GLY A 187 5.96 7.68 -15.01
C GLY A 187 4.50 7.55 -15.43
N THR A 188 4.25 7.84 -16.70
CA THR A 188 2.94 7.69 -17.36
C THR A 188 2.93 6.61 -18.45
N GLY A 189 3.91 5.70 -18.41
CA GLY A 189 4.10 4.63 -19.39
C GLY A 189 4.18 3.26 -18.73
N GLY A 190 3.94 2.22 -19.51
CA GLY A 190 4.13 0.86 -19.07
C GLY A 190 4.00 -0.14 -20.21
N GLU A 191 4.30 -1.39 -19.93
CA GLU A 191 4.23 -2.51 -20.87
C GLU A 191 3.81 -3.80 -20.16
N VAL A 192 3.20 -4.70 -20.91
CA VAL A 192 2.96 -6.10 -20.52
C VAL A 192 3.73 -6.96 -21.52
N ASP A 193 4.64 -7.80 -21.04
CA ASP A 193 5.45 -8.71 -21.87
C ASP A 193 6.19 -8.01 -23.01
N GLY A 194 6.68 -6.79 -22.76
CA GLY A 194 7.36 -5.95 -23.76
C GLY A 194 6.43 -5.21 -24.73
N VAL A 195 5.12 -5.42 -24.63
CA VAL A 195 4.11 -4.70 -25.43
C VAL A 195 3.63 -3.48 -24.66
N ALA A 196 3.81 -2.30 -25.24
CA ALA A 196 3.43 -1.04 -24.63
C ALA A 196 1.92 -0.99 -24.31
N LEU A 197 1.59 -0.53 -23.11
CA LEU A 197 0.22 -0.22 -22.71
C LEU A 197 -0.29 1.02 -23.47
N PRO A 198 -1.62 1.14 -23.68
CA PRO A 198 -2.21 2.32 -24.29
C PRO A 198 -1.86 3.62 -23.53
N ALA A 199 -1.84 4.75 -24.24
CA ALA A 199 -1.68 6.04 -23.60
C ALA A 199 -2.78 6.27 -22.55
N GLY A 200 -2.39 6.73 -21.35
CA GLY A 200 -3.30 6.91 -20.21
C GLY A 200 -3.61 5.64 -19.43
N ALA A 201 -3.06 4.48 -19.81
CA ALA A 201 -3.19 3.26 -19.02
C ALA A 201 -2.37 3.30 -17.71
N VAL A 202 -1.34 4.14 -17.65
CA VAL A 202 -0.53 4.37 -16.45
C VAL A 202 -0.62 5.84 -16.07
N GLU A 203 -1.00 6.09 -14.83
CA GLU A 203 -1.09 7.42 -14.23
C GLU A 203 -0.35 7.43 -12.89
N MET A 204 0.39 8.50 -12.60
CA MET A 204 1.05 8.70 -11.32
C MET A 204 0.58 10.01 -10.68
N ASP A 205 -0.17 9.91 -9.58
CA ASP A 205 -0.61 11.04 -8.77
C ASP A 205 0.43 11.29 -7.66
N THR A 206 1.22 12.35 -7.81
CA THR A 206 2.27 12.75 -6.85
C THR A 206 1.71 13.42 -5.59
N THR A 207 0.40 13.70 -5.53
CA THR A 207 -0.24 14.21 -4.31
C THR A 207 -0.58 13.07 -3.36
N SER A 208 -1.03 11.92 -3.91
CA SER A 208 -1.31 10.71 -3.14
C SER A 208 -0.21 9.65 -3.22
N ASN A 209 0.87 9.91 -3.95
CA ASN A 209 1.91 8.94 -4.28
C ASN A 209 1.36 7.63 -4.88
N GLN A 210 0.29 7.71 -5.67
CA GLN A 210 -0.41 6.54 -6.19
C GLN A 210 -0.19 6.40 -7.69
N MET A 211 0.43 5.28 -8.10
CA MET A 211 0.47 4.83 -9.48
C MET A 211 -0.73 3.92 -9.75
N THR A 212 -1.54 4.26 -10.74
CA THR A 212 -2.61 3.39 -11.25
C THR A 212 -2.19 2.81 -12.60
N ILE A 213 -2.32 1.49 -12.75
CA ILE A 213 -1.97 0.76 -13.97
C ILE A 213 -3.21 -0.03 -14.42
N ARG A 214 -3.67 0.24 -15.64
CA ARG A 214 -4.80 -0.45 -16.26
C ARG A 214 -4.29 -1.40 -17.36
N VAL A 215 -4.51 -2.69 -17.18
CA VAL A 215 -4.16 -3.73 -18.15
C VAL A 215 -5.45 -4.29 -18.76
N PRO A 216 -5.70 -4.08 -20.07
CA PRO A 216 -6.88 -4.62 -20.77
C PRO A 216 -6.93 -6.15 -20.83
#